data_AF-A0A820C045-F1
#
_entry.id   AF-A0A820C045-F1
#
_cell.length_a   1.000
_cell.length_b   1.000
_cell.length_c   1.000
_cell.angle_alpha   90.00
_cell.angle_beta   90.00
_cell.angle_gamma   90.00
#
_symmetry.space_group_name_H-M   'P 1'
#
loop_
_entity.id
_entity.type
_entity.pdbx_description
1 polymer ?
#
loop_
_entity_poly.entity_id
_entity_poly.type
_entity_poly.pdbx_seq_one_letter_code
_entity_poly.pdbx_strand_id
1 'polypeptide(L)'
;YECFSSITDTSDEFRSKLLQPLLIQRVSGTEGAAQAKQHIISKLRSTNMWNIDLDTFDAMTPDGKVEFTNIIATLDSTATRRLVLACHYDSKKLPNFIAATDSAVPCAILLDIALSLQQQLNDLKGNKGNPTLQLMFFDGEEAVRSWTSTDSLYGSRHLATKMRNTNVEGQQNINQIDAIDMFVLLDLIGHKDVQFTNFFNRTTGKYYNRLRNIGCISSVIQNGVTQDDHIPFLNYDVPILHLISVPFPPTWHRADDNEANLDFPSITHIRNIMKVFVIEYLHLKQQTYVKLSVLKPNRKKFIGRISNDILGTMKSAGQLRHGSFGVSSKPQKYKADSSIHVLGIHNSDFVLRRIGVDNVKILVIEITINNKNFI
;
A
#
# COMPACT_ATOMS: atom_id res chain seq x y z
N TYR A 1 6.89 16.56 -13.43
CA TYR A 1 6.67 15.21 -12.88
C TYR A 1 6.30 14.32 -14.06
N GLU A 2 7.18 13.40 -14.44
CA GLU A 2 6.79 12.35 -15.40
C GLU A 2 5.80 11.43 -14.68
N CYS A 3 4.66 11.13 -15.31
CA CYS A 3 3.68 10.17 -14.76
C CYS A 3 4.41 8.87 -14.44
N PHE A 4 4.07 8.22 -13.32
CA PHE A 4 4.60 6.90 -13.00
C PHE A 4 4.18 5.93 -14.12
N SER A 5 5.06 5.67 -15.08
CA SER A 5 4.82 4.70 -16.14
C SER A 5 4.95 3.31 -15.54
N SER A 6 3.92 2.47 -15.70
CA SER A 6 3.82 1.12 -15.17
C SER A 6 5.18 0.41 -15.10
N ILE A 7 5.74 0.31 -13.90
CA ILE A 7 6.65 -0.81 -13.64
C ILE A 7 5.72 -2.02 -13.69
N THR A 8 5.90 -2.87 -14.69
CA THR A 8 5.28 -4.19 -14.76
C THR A 8 5.87 -5.03 -13.64
N ASP A 9 5.46 -4.75 -12.41
CA ASP A 9 5.61 -5.68 -11.31
C ASP A 9 4.45 -6.67 -11.46
N THR A 10 4.65 -7.64 -12.37
CA THR A 10 3.90 -8.88 -12.37
C THR A 10 4.32 -9.67 -11.14
N SER A 11 4.05 -9.16 -9.93
CA SER A 11 4.27 -9.93 -8.73
C SER A 11 3.15 -10.94 -8.63
N ASP A 12 3.42 -12.15 -9.14
CA ASP A 12 2.64 -13.36 -8.88
C ASP A 12 2.24 -13.45 -7.41
N GLU A 13 3.05 -12.89 -6.51
CA GLU A 13 2.78 -12.76 -5.08
C GLU A 13 1.54 -11.95 -4.72
N PHE A 14 1.27 -10.79 -5.33
CA PHE A 14 0.04 -10.05 -5.04
C PHE A 14 -1.19 -10.87 -5.43
N ARG A 15 -1.18 -11.39 -6.65
CA ARG A 15 -2.30 -12.16 -7.19
C ARG A 15 -2.52 -13.44 -6.39
N SER A 16 -1.50 -14.28 -6.25
CA SER A 16 -1.63 -15.60 -5.61
C SER A 16 -1.70 -15.54 -4.09
N LYS A 17 -0.95 -14.64 -3.44
CA LYS A 17 -0.82 -14.64 -1.97
C LYS A 17 -1.68 -13.61 -1.28
N LEU A 18 -2.17 -12.56 -1.95
CA LEU A 18 -2.97 -11.52 -1.29
C LEU A 18 -4.42 -11.52 -1.80
N LEU A 19 -4.60 -11.53 -3.12
CA LEU A 19 -5.92 -11.43 -3.74
C LEU A 19 -6.65 -12.77 -3.81
N GLN A 20 -6.05 -13.82 -4.35
CA GLN A 20 -6.73 -15.09 -4.61
C GLN A 20 -7.43 -15.71 -3.39
N PRO A 21 -6.88 -15.66 -2.16
CA PRO A 21 -7.58 -16.16 -0.98
C PRO A 21 -8.82 -15.34 -0.57
N LEU A 22 -8.97 -14.11 -1.08
CA LEU A 22 -10.15 -13.27 -0.91
C LEU A 22 -11.20 -13.51 -2.01
N LEU A 23 -10.83 -14.12 -3.14
CA LEU A 23 -11.71 -14.40 -4.28
C LEU A 23 -12.61 -15.62 -4.06
N ILE A 24 -13.31 -15.59 -2.92
CA ILE A 24 -14.32 -16.56 -2.49
C ILE A 24 -15.58 -15.80 -2.10
N GLN A 25 -16.73 -16.48 -2.12
CA GLN A 25 -17.95 -15.92 -1.54
C GLN A 25 -17.77 -15.82 -0.03
N ARG A 26 -17.95 -14.61 0.51
CA ARG A 26 -17.58 -14.24 1.88
C ARG A 26 -18.66 -13.37 2.54
N VAL A 27 -19.91 -13.80 2.40
CA VAL A 27 -21.07 -13.19 3.07
C VAL A 27 -20.87 -13.24 4.59
N SER A 28 -21.16 -12.13 5.29
CA SER A 28 -21.02 -12.05 6.76
C SER A 28 -21.69 -13.23 7.48
N GLY A 29 -21.05 -13.73 8.53
CA GLY A 29 -21.50 -14.90 9.29
C GLY A 29 -21.31 -16.27 8.61
N THR A 30 -20.73 -16.33 7.40
CA THR A 30 -20.41 -17.60 6.72
C THR A 30 -18.96 -18.05 6.90
N GLU A 31 -18.68 -19.31 6.58
CA GLU A 31 -17.32 -19.87 6.58
C GLU A 31 -16.38 -19.09 5.63
N GLY A 32 -16.87 -18.61 4.49
CA GLY A 32 -16.07 -17.81 3.56
C GLY A 32 -15.64 -16.47 4.14
N ALA A 33 -16.51 -15.80 4.91
CA ALA A 33 -16.15 -14.59 5.65
C ALA A 33 -15.11 -14.89 6.73
N ALA A 34 -15.24 -16.02 7.45
CA ALA A 34 -14.25 -16.46 8.42
C ALA A 34 -12.87 -16.72 7.77
N GLN A 35 -12.84 -17.34 6.58
CA GLN A 35 -11.62 -17.57 5.81
C GLN A 35 -10.96 -16.25 5.35
N ALA A 36 -11.75 -15.32 4.81
CA ALA A 36 -11.26 -13.99 4.40
C ALA A 36 -10.67 -13.22 5.60
N LYS A 37 -11.37 -13.21 6.74
CA LYS A 37 -10.90 -12.62 8.00
C LYS A 37 -9.57 -13.23 8.46
N GLN A 38 -9.47 -14.55 8.48
CA GLN A 38 -8.24 -15.24 8.89
C GLN A 38 -7.07 -14.94 7.95
N HIS A 39 -7.33 -14.88 6.65
CA HIS A 39 -6.32 -14.52 5.66
C HIS A 39 -5.75 -13.12 5.94
N ILE A 40 -6.62 -12.11 6.07
CA ILE A 40 -6.23 -10.72 6.38
C ILE A 40 -5.39 -10.67 7.67
N ILE A 41 -5.88 -11.26 8.75
CA ILE A 41 -5.19 -11.29 10.05
C ILE A 41 -3.83 -11.99 9.92
N SER A 42 -3.75 -13.11 9.22
CA SER A 42 -2.50 -13.88 9.08
C SER A 42 -1.42 -13.08 8.35
N LYS A 43 -1.79 -12.34 7.28
CA LYS A 43 -0.84 -11.49 6.54
C LYS A 43 -0.34 -10.34 7.38
N LEU A 44 -1.22 -9.66 8.10
CA LEU A 44 -0.82 -8.56 8.98
C LEU A 44 0.07 -9.08 10.13
N ARG A 45 -0.30 -10.18 10.78
CA ARG A 45 0.51 -10.81 11.85
C ARG A 45 1.88 -11.27 11.36
N SER A 46 2.02 -11.71 10.11
CA SER A 46 3.31 -12.17 9.57
C SER A 46 4.40 -11.09 9.59
N THR A 47 4.02 -9.81 9.66
CA THR A 47 4.97 -8.70 9.78
C THR A 47 5.46 -8.45 11.21
N ASN A 48 4.75 -8.99 12.23
CA ASN A 48 4.95 -8.67 13.65
C ASN A 48 4.91 -7.17 14.00
N MET A 49 4.25 -6.35 13.16
CA MET A 49 4.25 -4.90 13.33
C MET A 49 2.94 -4.31 13.83
N TRP A 50 1.81 -4.95 13.56
CA TRP A 50 0.50 -4.34 13.77
C TRP A 50 -0.11 -4.74 15.10
N ASN A 51 -0.69 -3.77 15.81
CA ASN A 51 -1.67 -4.04 16.85
C ASN A 51 -3.02 -4.30 16.16
N ILE A 52 -3.55 -5.52 16.28
CA ILE A 52 -4.78 -5.94 15.62
C ILE A 52 -5.89 -6.04 16.68
N ASP A 53 -6.88 -5.15 16.58
CA ASP A 53 -8.14 -5.22 17.33
C ASP A 53 -9.22 -5.84 16.44
N LEU A 54 -10.06 -6.69 17.04
CA LEU A 54 -11.21 -7.29 16.39
C LEU A 54 -12.47 -6.72 17.02
N ASP A 55 -13.23 -5.99 16.24
CA ASP A 55 -14.50 -5.42 16.66
C ASP A 55 -15.63 -6.38 16.29
N THR A 56 -15.84 -7.38 17.14
CA THR A 56 -16.89 -8.39 16.99
C THR A 56 -18.16 -7.99 17.72
N PHE A 57 -19.28 -8.04 17.02
CA PHE A 57 -20.59 -7.71 17.57
C PHE A 57 -21.71 -8.44 16.83
N ASP A 58 -22.84 -8.59 17.50
CA ASP A 58 -24.05 -9.15 16.93
C ASP A 58 -24.99 -8.04 16.45
N ALA A 59 -25.61 -8.20 15.28
CA ALA A 59 -26.68 -7.32 14.83
C ALA A 59 -27.84 -8.07 14.18
N MET A 60 -29.04 -7.50 14.28
CA MET A 60 -30.22 -7.98 13.55
C MET A 60 -30.17 -7.51 12.10
N THR A 61 -30.34 -8.46 11.18
CA THR A 61 -30.52 -8.21 9.74
C THR A 61 -31.93 -8.63 9.33
N PRO A 62 -32.39 -8.28 8.11
CA PRO A 62 -33.66 -8.78 7.59
C PRO A 62 -33.78 -10.31 7.52
N ASP A 63 -32.65 -11.04 7.49
CA ASP A 63 -32.61 -12.52 7.46
C ASP A 63 -32.34 -13.14 8.83
N GLY A 64 -32.26 -12.34 9.90
CA GLY A 64 -31.99 -12.79 11.25
C GLY A 64 -30.71 -12.22 11.84
N LYS A 65 -30.33 -12.74 13.01
CA LYS A 65 -29.15 -12.30 13.75
C LYS A 65 -27.87 -12.79 13.07
N VAL A 66 -26.90 -11.90 12.87
CA VAL A 66 -25.58 -12.20 12.31
C VAL A 66 -24.51 -11.61 13.22
N GLU A 67 -23.42 -12.36 13.42
CA GLU A 67 -22.19 -11.86 14.05
C GLU A 67 -21.30 -11.25 12.97
N PHE A 68 -20.91 -9.99 13.17
CA PHE A 68 -20.00 -9.25 12.33
C PHE A 68 -18.66 -9.07 13.04
N THR A 69 -17.56 -8.96 12.31
CA THR A 69 -16.24 -8.65 12.87
C THR A 69 -15.46 -7.71 11.98
N ASN A 70 -15.32 -6.45 12.37
CA ASN A 70 -14.34 -5.56 11.72
C ASN A 70 -12.91 -5.92 12.17
N ILE A 71 -11.94 -5.71 11.28
CA ILE A 71 -10.51 -5.91 11.58
C ILE A 71 -9.82 -4.55 11.56
N ILE A 72 -9.22 -4.16 12.68
CA ILE A 72 -8.54 -2.87 12.81
C ILE A 72 -7.07 -3.14 13.11
N ALA A 73 -6.19 -2.83 12.16
CA ALA A 73 -4.75 -2.96 12.33
C ALA A 73 -4.10 -1.58 12.45
N THR A 74 -3.53 -1.29 13.61
CA THR A 74 -2.90 -0.01 13.92
C THR A 74 -1.41 -0.21 14.13
N LEU A 75 -0.58 0.53 13.39
CA LEU A 75 0.88 0.39 13.47
C LEU A 75 1.45 0.89 14.82
N ASP A 76 0.90 1.98 15.34
CA ASP A 76 1.19 2.53 16.68
C ASP A 76 -0.13 2.91 17.35
N SER A 77 -0.60 2.08 18.30
CA SER A 77 -1.90 2.28 18.96
C SER A 77 -1.95 3.52 19.86
N THR A 78 -0.79 4.06 20.25
CA THR A 78 -0.65 5.25 21.11
C THR A 78 -0.63 6.56 20.32
N ALA A 79 -0.49 6.50 18.99
CA ALA A 79 -0.42 7.68 18.14
C ALA A 79 -1.77 8.43 18.09
N THR A 80 -1.70 9.74 18.30
CA THR A 80 -2.84 10.67 18.35
C THR A 80 -3.27 11.20 16.99
N ARG A 81 -2.57 10.81 15.92
CA ARG A 81 -2.85 11.18 14.53
C ARG A 81 -2.72 9.95 13.65
N ARG A 82 -3.69 9.72 12.76
CA ARG A 82 -3.82 8.49 11.97
C ARG A 82 -4.19 8.83 10.54
N LEU A 83 -3.44 8.29 9.59
CA LEU A 83 -3.94 8.05 8.24
C LEU A 83 -4.68 6.71 8.27
N VAL A 84 -5.97 6.71 7.98
CA VAL A 84 -6.78 5.49 7.87
C VAL A 84 -6.91 5.12 6.39
N LEU A 85 -6.59 3.88 6.06
CA LEU A 85 -6.98 3.24 4.79
C LEU A 85 -8.02 2.16 5.08
N ALA A 86 -9.09 2.12 4.31
CA ALA A 86 -10.19 1.19 4.54
C ALA A 86 -10.70 0.52 3.27
N CYS A 87 -11.28 -0.68 3.44
CA CYS A 87 -12.13 -1.42 2.50
C CYS A 87 -13.16 -2.21 3.31
N HIS A 88 -14.19 -2.73 2.68
CA HIS A 88 -15.00 -3.82 3.24
C HIS A 88 -14.52 -5.17 2.72
N TYR A 89 -14.52 -6.20 3.56
CA TYR A 89 -14.07 -7.53 3.17
C TYR A 89 -15.20 -8.52 3.00
N ASP A 90 -16.43 -8.20 3.39
CA ASP A 90 -17.57 -9.05 3.08
C ASP A 90 -17.86 -9.04 1.56
N SER A 91 -18.79 -9.89 1.14
CA SER A 91 -19.33 -9.89 -0.21
C SER A 91 -20.84 -9.97 -0.13
N LYS A 92 -21.55 -9.31 -1.06
CA LYS A 92 -23.01 -9.38 -1.11
C LYS A 92 -23.54 -10.80 -1.13
N LYS A 93 -24.68 -11.01 -0.47
CA LYS A 93 -25.44 -12.26 -0.55
C LYS A 93 -26.14 -12.40 -1.91
N LEU A 94 -25.37 -12.78 -2.92
CA LEU A 94 -25.84 -13.10 -4.27
C LEU A 94 -25.34 -14.48 -4.72
N PRO A 95 -26.09 -15.23 -5.56
CA PRO A 95 -25.64 -16.53 -6.05
C PRO A 95 -24.34 -16.42 -6.86
N ASN A 96 -23.33 -17.24 -6.50
CA ASN A 96 -22.03 -17.30 -7.17
C ASN A 96 -21.30 -15.95 -7.26
N PHE A 97 -21.54 -15.05 -6.30
CA PHE A 97 -20.93 -13.74 -6.27
C PHE A 97 -19.71 -13.74 -5.34
N ILE A 98 -18.53 -13.59 -5.94
CA ILE A 98 -17.26 -13.49 -5.20
C ILE A 98 -16.77 -12.05 -5.07
N ALA A 99 -17.43 -11.08 -5.72
CA ALA A 99 -17.22 -9.66 -5.51
C ALA A 99 -15.73 -9.26 -5.61
N ALA A 100 -15.11 -9.52 -6.77
CA ALA A 100 -13.68 -9.32 -6.98
C ALA A 100 -13.26 -7.86 -6.88
N THR A 101 -14.03 -6.95 -7.50
CA THR A 101 -13.82 -5.51 -7.37
C THR A 101 -14.39 -4.93 -6.07
N ASP A 102 -15.25 -5.68 -5.39
CA ASP A 102 -16.24 -5.22 -4.41
C ASP A 102 -16.20 -6.05 -3.10
N SER A 103 -15.16 -6.03 -2.29
CA SER A 103 -13.92 -5.26 -2.39
C SER A 103 -12.67 -6.13 -2.18
N ALA A 104 -12.61 -7.31 -2.81
CA ALA A 104 -11.46 -8.22 -2.68
C ALA A 104 -10.13 -7.57 -3.13
N VAL A 105 -10.15 -6.87 -4.28
CA VAL A 105 -9.00 -6.12 -4.79
C VAL A 105 -8.61 -4.95 -3.87
N PRO A 106 -9.51 -4.05 -3.44
CA PRO A 106 -9.22 -3.04 -2.41
C PRO A 106 -8.54 -3.63 -1.16
N CYS A 107 -9.07 -4.71 -0.60
CA CYS A 107 -8.48 -5.32 0.59
C CYS A 107 -7.09 -5.93 0.32
N ALA A 108 -6.87 -6.53 -0.86
CA ALA A 108 -5.54 -6.98 -1.27
C ALA A 108 -4.54 -5.81 -1.44
N ILE A 109 -4.98 -4.64 -1.91
CA ILE A 109 -4.15 -3.43 -2.02
C ILE A 109 -3.70 -2.95 -0.62
N LEU A 110 -4.60 -2.93 0.37
CA LEU A 110 -4.25 -2.57 1.74
C LEU A 110 -3.20 -3.52 2.34
N LEU A 111 -3.37 -4.83 2.13
CA LEU A 111 -2.39 -5.84 2.56
C LEU A 111 -1.04 -5.65 1.86
N ASP A 112 -1.03 -5.35 0.57
CA ASP A 112 0.19 -5.12 -0.20
C ASP A 112 0.94 -3.86 0.26
N ILE A 113 0.24 -2.78 0.62
CA ILE A 113 0.86 -1.61 1.24
C ILE A 113 1.55 -2.00 2.55
N ALA A 114 0.85 -2.75 3.42
CA ALA A 114 1.39 -3.19 4.70
C ALA A 114 2.67 -4.04 4.57
N LEU A 115 2.70 -4.93 3.58
CA LEU A 115 3.82 -5.84 3.36
C LEU A 115 4.98 -5.19 2.59
N SER A 116 4.69 -4.42 1.54
CA SER A 116 5.73 -3.84 0.69
C SER A 116 6.42 -2.63 1.30
N LEU A 117 5.74 -1.91 2.21
CA LEU A 117 6.31 -0.77 2.93
C LEU A 117 6.75 -1.13 4.36
N GLN A 118 6.81 -2.43 4.68
CA GLN A 118 7.07 -2.92 6.03
C GLN A 118 8.29 -2.25 6.68
N GLN A 119 9.42 -2.19 5.97
CA GLN A 119 10.65 -1.63 6.51
C GLN A 119 10.50 -0.13 6.82
N GLN A 120 9.93 0.63 5.89
CA GLN A 120 9.73 2.07 6.02
C GLN A 120 8.71 2.41 7.10
N LEU A 121 7.63 1.62 7.20
CA LEU A 121 6.60 1.77 8.24
C LEU A 121 7.17 1.46 9.63
N ASN A 122 8.07 0.49 9.76
CA ASN A 122 8.66 0.17 11.06
C ASN A 122 9.44 1.35 11.65
N ASP A 123 10.04 2.20 10.81
CA ASP A 123 10.75 3.41 11.23
C ASP A 123 9.83 4.51 11.78
N LEU A 124 8.51 4.43 11.57
CA LEU A 124 7.54 5.39 12.13
C LEU A 124 7.22 5.13 13.60
N LYS A 125 7.42 3.91 14.10
CA LYS A 125 6.99 3.54 15.45
C LYS A 125 7.67 4.42 16.51
N GLY A 126 6.88 5.00 17.41
CA GLY A 126 7.38 5.87 18.47
C GLY A 126 7.79 7.29 18.03
N ASN A 127 7.58 7.65 16.76
CA ASN A 127 7.83 9.01 16.28
C ASN A 127 6.67 9.94 16.67
N LYS A 128 6.76 10.50 17.89
CA LYS A 128 5.73 11.36 18.47
C LYS A 128 5.45 12.59 17.59
N GLY A 129 4.19 12.76 17.20
CA GLY A 129 3.69 13.94 16.47
C GLY A 129 3.41 13.72 14.99
N ASN A 130 4.00 12.67 14.39
CA ASN A 130 3.69 12.25 13.03
C ASN A 130 2.47 11.30 13.02
N PRO A 131 1.66 11.30 11.94
CA PRO A 131 0.59 10.35 11.81
C PRO A 131 1.12 8.91 11.73
N THR A 132 0.42 7.97 12.36
CA THR A 132 0.61 6.54 12.13
C THR A 132 -0.29 6.04 11.00
N LEU A 133 -0.06 4.81 10.54
CA LEU A 133 -0.94 4.13 9.59
C LEU A 133 -1.91 3.22 10.34
N GLN A 134 -3.19 3.30 9.99
CA GLN A 134 -4.23 2.38 10.45
C GLN A 134 -4.96 1.80 9.23
N LEU A 135 -5.19 0.50 9.25
CA LEU A 135 -5.93 -0.24 8.22
C LEU A 135 -7.22 -0.76 8.84
N MET A 136 -8.33 -0.55 8.14
CA MET A 136 -9.65 -1.05 8.55
C MET A 136 -10.23 -1.93 7.46
N PHE A 137 -10.69 -3.12 7.84
CA PHE A 137 -11.41 -4.04 6.98
C PHE A 137 -12.80 -4.22 7.60
N PHE A 138 -13.81 -3.60 7.00
CA PHE A 138 -15.18 -3.63 7.49
C PHE A 138 -15.88 -4.95 7.14
N ASP A 139 -16.77 -5.38 8.02
CA ASP A 139 -17.68 -6.49 7.78
C ASP A 139 -19.12 -5.98 7.69
N GLY A 140 -19.89 -6.52 6.76
CA GLY A 140 -21.29 -6.14 6.56
C GLY A 140 -21.45 -4.72 6.04
N GLU A 141 -20.64 -4.30 5.08
CA GLU A 141 -20.97 -3.11 4.27
C GLU A 141 -22.29 -3.36 3.55
N GLU A 142 -22.43 -4.57 3.01
CA GLU A 142 -23.48 -4.91 2.08
C GLU A 142 -24.84 -5.04 2.76
N ALA A 143 -25.86 -4.53 2.08
CA ALA A 143 -27.24 -4.81 2.43
C ALA A 143 -27.54 -6.31 2.24
N VAL A 144 -28.18 -6.92 3.23
CA VAL A 144 -28.62 -8.32 3.19
C VAL A 144 -29.80 -8.48 2.22
N ARG A 145 -30.71 -7.50 2.17
CA ARG A 145 -31.82 -7.48 1.21
C ARG A 145 -31.87 -6.22 0.37
N SER A 146 -31.92 -5.06 0.99
CA SER A 146 -32.12 -3.78 0.30
C SER A 146 -31.41 -2.67 1.04
N TRP A 147 -30.62 -1.90 0.30
CA TRP A 147 -29.84 -0.81 0.88
C TRP A 147 -30.74 0.23 1.55
N THR A 148 -30.64 0.30 2.87
CA THR A 148 -31.34 1.27 3.71
C THR A 148 -30.44 1.69 4.88
N SER A 149 -30.83 2.72 5.65
CA SER A 149 -30.06 3.15 6.83
C SER A 149 -29.88 2.07 7.91
N THR A 150 -30.67 0.99 7.88
CA THR A 150 -30.62 -0.12 8.84
C THR A 150 -30.13 -1.44 8.23
N ASP A 151 -30.21 -1.57 6.90
CA ASP A 151 -29.74 -2.72 6.12
C ASP A 151 -28.63 -2.26 5.16
N SER A 152 -27.51 -1.86 5.76
CA SER A 152 -26.23 -1.50 5.15
C SER A 152 -25.24 -1.11 6.25
N LEU A 153 -23.95 -1.05 5.93
CA LEU A 153 -22.93 -0.40 6.75
C LEU A 153 -22.90 -0.88 8.20
N TYR A 154 -23.17 -2.16 8.45
CA TYR A 154 -23.27 -2.74 9.79
C TYR A 154 -21.98 -2.53 10.56
N GLY A 155 -20.85 -2.95 9.98
CA GLY A 155 -19.52 -2.83 10.55
C GLY A 155 -19.10 -1.40 10.81
N SER A 156 -19.18 -0.53 9.80
CA SER A 156 -18.75 0.86 9.90
C SER A 156 -19.62 1.69 10.86
N ARG A 157 -20.94 1.46 10.91
CA ARG A 157 -21.82 2.12 11.91
C ARG A 157 -21.43 1.76 13.33
N HIS A 158 -21.16 0.47 13.58
CA HIS A 158 -20.73 0.00 14.89
C HIS A 158 -19.35 0.58 15.24
N LEU A 159 -18.37 0.43 14.34
CA LEU A 159 -17.00 0.85 14.60
C LEU A 159 -16.87 2.36 14.81
N ALA A 160 -17.53 3.19 13.99
CA ALA A 160 -17.47 4.63 14.15
C ALA A 160 -18.01 5.07 15.53
N THR A 161 -19.11 4.45 15.99
CA THR A 161 -19.68 4.69 17.32
C THR A 161 -18.75 4.21 18.43
N LYS A 162 -18.14 3.03 18.30
CA LYS A 162 -17.16 2.52 19.26
C LYS A 162 -15.95 3.43 19.35
N MET A 163 -15.37 3.83 18.22
CA MET A 163 -14.19 4.69 18.15
C MET A 163 -14.47 6.08 18.74
N ARG A 164 -15.68 6.63 18.55
CA ARG A 164 -16.07 7.91 19.14
C ARG A 164 -16.09 7.88 20.67
N ASN A 165 -16.38 6.73 21.24
CA ASN A 165 -16.51 6.48 22.68
C ASN A 165 -15.26 5.85 23.31
N THR A 166 -14.21 5.60 22.53
CA THR A 166 -12.98 4.98 23.00
C THR A 166 -11.83 5.95 22.84
N ASN A 167 -11.02 6.15 23.89
CA ASN A 167 -9.83 6.97 23.79
C ASN A 167 -8.69 6.27 23.05
N VAL A 168 -7.80 7.05 22.43
CA VAL A 168 -6.51 6.54 21.96
C VAL A 168 -5.74 5.98 23.16
N GLU A 169 -4.99 4.89 22.95
CA GLU A 169 -4.24 4.24 24.02
C GLU A 169 -3.29 5.21 24.73
N GLY A 170 -3.40 5.30 26.06
CA GLY A 170 -2.60 6.22 26.86
C GLY A 170 -3.01 7.69 26.78
N GLN A 171 -4.12 8.02 26.11
CA GLN A 171 -4.64 9.38 25.98
C GLN A 171 -5.95 9.53 26.76
N GLN A 172 -6.16 10.68 27.41
CA GLN A 172 -7.39 10.95 28.18
C GLN A 172 -8.41 11.81 27.43
N ASN A 173 -7.96 12.61 26.47
CA ASN A 173 -8.78 13.68 25.84
C ASN A 173 -8.88 13.56 24.32
N ILE A 174 -8.39 12.47 23.73
CA ILE A 174 -8.44 12.25 22.28
C ILE A 174 -9.11 10.89 22.06
N ASN A 175 -10.34 10.92 21.53
CA ASN A 175 -11.03 9.70 21.13
C ASN A 175 -10.45 9.18 19.80
N GLN A 176 -10.71 7.91 19.48
CA GLN A 176 -10.12 7.28 18.31
C GLN A 176 -10.64 7.85 16.98
N ILE A 177 -11.84 8.45 16.94
CA ILE A 177 -12.35 9.20 15.78
C ILE A 177 -11.57 10.50 15.59
N ASP A 178 -11.38 11.28 16.65
CA ASP A 178 -10.67 12.57 16.60
C ASP A 178 -9.18 12.40 16.19
N ALA A 179 -8.62 11.20 16.37
CA ALA A 179 -7.26 10.87 15.94
C ALA A 179 -7.14 10.66 14.42
N ILE A 180 -8.24 10.58 13.67
CA ILE A 180 -8.21 10.33 12.22
C ILE A 180 -7.99 11.66 11.49
N ASP A 181 -6.78 11.87 10.97
CA ASP A 181 -6.48 13.05 10.15
C ASP A 181 -7.20 12.98 8.80
N MET A 182 -7.30 11.77 8.24
CA MET A 182 -7.94 11.49 6.97
C MET A 182 -8.30 10.02 6.88
N PHE A 183 -9.52 9.76 6.39
CA PHE A 183 -10.06 8.44 6.12
C PHE A 183 -10.12 8.21 4.62
N VAL A 184 -9.33 7.26 4.11
CA VAL A 184 -9.26 6.92 2.69
C VAL A 184 -9.97 5.59 2.47
N LEU A 185 -11.13 5.62 1.81
CA LEU A 185 -11.93 4.43 1.52
C LEU A 185 -11.70 3.98 0.08
N LEU A 186 -11.34 2.71 -0.12
CA LEU A 186 -11.16 2.11 -1.43
C LEU A 186 -12.31 1.15 -1.70
N ASP A 187 -12.98 1.33 -2.82
CA ASP A 187 -14.12 0.51 -3.22
C ASP A 187 -14.26 0.43 -4.76
N LEU A 188 -14.81 -0.67 -5.27
CA LEU A 188 -15.05 -0.93 -6.69
C LEU A 188 -13.82 -0.73 -7.60
N ILE A 189 -12.64 -1.17 -7.13
CA ILE A 189 -11.38 -1.08 -7.87
C ILE A 189 -11.03 -2.45 -8.46
N GLY A 190 -10.67 -2.49 -9.74
CA GLY A 190 -10.11 -3.69 -10.36
C GLY A 190 -10.41 -3.84 -11.85
N HIS A 191 -11.32 -3.03 -12.39
CA HIS A 191 -11.60 -2.96 -13.81
C HIS A 191 -10.62 -2.04 -14.56
N LYS A 192 -10.57 -2.13 -15.90
CA LYS A 192 -9.64 -1.34 -16.75
C LYS A 192 -9.96 0.16 -16.83
N ASP A 193 -11.21 0.54 -16.57
CA ASP A 193 -11.73 1.90 -16.77
C ASP A 193 -11.95 2.64 -15.43
N VAL A 194 -11.19 2.26 -14.39
CA VAL A 194 -11.27 2.87 -13.05
C VAL A 194 -10.99 4.37 -13.14
N GLN A 195 -11.94 5.14 -12.64
CA GLN A 195 -11.91 6.60 -12.60
C GLN A 195 -12.44 7.05 -11.25
N PHE A 196 -11.86 8.09 -10.67
CA PHE A 196 -12.29 8.60 -9.36
C PHE A 196 -12.89 10.00 -9.48
N THR A 197 -13.88 10.30 -8.65
CA THR A 197 -14.44 11.65 -8.47
C THR A 197 -13.91 12.28 -7.19
N ASN A 198 -13.75 13.61 -7.18
CA ASN A 198 -13.50 14.35 -5.94
C ASN A 198 -14.81 14.70 -5.22
N PHE A 199 -15.28 13.82 -4.34
CA PHE A 199 -16.52 14.04 -3.59
C PHE A 199 -16.40 15.12 -2.50
N PHE A 200 -15.20 15.30 -1.91
CA PHE A 200 -14.98 16.12 -0.72
C PHE A 200 -13.92 17.19 -0.95
N ASN A 201 -14.10 18.01 -1.99
CA ASN A 201 -13.10 18.98 -2.43
C ASN A 201 -12.63 19.94 -1.33
N ARG A 202 -13.53 20.33 -0.42
CA ARG A 202 -13.23 21.26 0.67
C ARG A 202 -12.28 20.69 1.72
N THR A 203 -12.40 19.41 2.07
CA THR A 203 -11.64 18.79 3.16
C THR A 203 -10.42 18.02 2.67
N THR A 204 -10.57 17.23 1.59
CA THR A 204 -9.51 16.33 1.10
C THR A 204 -9.11 16.60 -0.36
N GLY A 205 -9.65 17.63 -1.00
CA GLY A 205 -9.39 17.93 -2.42
C GLY A 205 -7.92 18.08 -2.80
N LYS A 206 -7.09 18.64 -1.90
CA LYS A 206 -5.63 18.71 -2.13
C LYS A 206 -4.96 17.33 -2.22
N TYR A 207 -5.44 16.34 -1.45
CA TYR A 207 -4.93 14.98 -1.46
C TYR A 207 -5.44 14.20 -2.67
N TYR A 208 -6.70 14.39 -3.06
CA TYR A 208 -7.23 13.89 -4.32
C TYR A 208 -6.42 14.39 -5.52
N ASN A 209 -6.14 15.70 -5.58
CA ASN A 209 -5.31 16.28 -6.64
C ASN A 209 -3.88 15.71 -6.61
N ARG A 210 -3.34 15.42 -5.42
CA ARG A 210 -2.03 14.79 -5.30
C ARG A 210 -2.03 13.36 -5.86
N LEU A 211 -3.01 12.53 -5.50
CA LEU A 211 -3.20 11.18 -6.07
C LEU A 211 -3.29 11.22 -7.60
N ARG A 212 -4.10 12.14 -8.14
CA ARG A 212 -4.21 12.35 -9.57
C ARG A 212 -2.88 12.70 -10.23
N ASN A 213 -2.08 13.55 -9.60
CA ASN A 213 -0.78 13.95 -10.13
C ASN A 213 0.26 12.82 -10.07
N ILE A 214 0.21 11.94 -9.04
CA ILE A 214 1.07 10.76 -8.96
C ILE A 214 0.75 9.79 -10.10
N GLY A 215 -0.54 9.50 -10.28
CA GLY A 215 -1.00 8.42 -11.14
C GLY A 215 -1.46 8.82 -12.53
N CYS A 216 -1.56 10.12 -12.82
CA CYS A 216 -2.26 10.61 -14.00
C CYS A 216 -3.67 9.99 -14.11
N ILE A 217 -4.33 9.84 -12.95
CA ILE A 217 -5.67 9.24 -12.85
C ILE A 217 -6.69 10.17 -13.53
N SER A 218 -7.47 9.57 -14.43
CA SER A 218 -8.63 10.19 -15.04
C SER A 218 -9.66 10.56 -13.97
N SER A 219 -10.23 11.74 -14.11
CA SER A 219 -11.22 12.30 -13.19
C SER A 219 -12.51 12.52 -13.94
N VAL A 220 -13.61 12.14 -13.31
CA VAL A 220 -14.95 12.46 -13.80
C VAL A 220 -15.61 13.45 -12.86
N ILE A 221 -16.48 14.27 -13.41
CA ILE A 221 -17.35 15.14 -12.62
C ILE A 221 -18.64 14.36 -12.39
N GLN A 222 -18.90 13.99 -11.14
CA GLN A 222 -20.17 13.43 -10.73
C GLN A 222 -20.83 14.35 -9.71
N ASN A 223 -22.14 14.52 -9.85
CA ASN A 223 -22.97 15.19 -8.86
C ASN A 223 -23.57 14.15 -7.91
N GLY A 224 -23.40 14.36 -6.60
CA GLY A 224 -23.88 13.44 -5.56
C GLY A 224 -22.76 12.62 -4.93
N VAL A 225 -22.94 12.26 -3.66
CA VAL A 225 -22.02 11.41 -2.88
C VAL A 225 -22.62 10.01 -2.83
N THR A 226 -21.82 9.01 -3.20
CA THR A 226 -22.19 7.59 -3.05
C THR A 226 -22.22 7.23 -1.57
N GLN A 227 -23.27 6.54 -1.09
CA GLN A 227 -23.27 6.02 0.28
C GLN A 227 -22.38 4.77 0.36
N ASP A 228 -21.55 4.71 1.40
CA ASP A 228 -20.56 3.65 1.62
C ASP A 228 -20.05 3.76 3.08
N ASP A 229 -19.13 2.90 3.52
CA ASP A 229 -18.59 2.78 4.87
C ASP A 229 -17.98 4.05 5.48
N HIS A 230 -17.73 5.07 4.66
CA HIS A 230 -17.28 6.36 5.16
C HIS A 230 -18.41 7.18 5.82
N ILE A 231 -19.69 6.89 5.53
CA ILE A 231 -20.83 7.70 6.00
C ILE A 231 -20.87 7.80 7.53
N PRO A 232 -20.73 6.71 8.32
CA PRO A 232 -20.71 6.80 9.78
C PRO A 232 -19.55 7.63 10.33
N PHE A 233 -18.41 7.67 9.65
CA PHE A 233 -17.25 8.49 10.02
C PHE A 233 -17.44 9.95 9.63
N LEU A 234 -18.01 10.20 8.45
CA LEU A 234 -18.38 11.53 7.96
C LEU A 234 -19.36 12.22 8.92
N ASN A 235 -20.30 11.47 9.51
CA ASN A 235 -21.23 11.98 10.52
C ASN A 235 -20.56 12.47 11.81
N TYR A 236 -19.30 12.09 12.05
CA TYR A 236 -18.44 12.62 13.11
C TYR A 236 -17.37 13.58 12.58
N ASP A 237 -17.62 14.23 11.43
CA ASP A 237 -16.75 15.23 10.80
C ASP A 237 -15.36 14.74 10.37
N VAL A 238 -15.17 13.42 10.24
CA VAL A 238 -13.90 12.85 9.76
C VAL A 238 -13.66 13.25 8.30
N PRO A 239 -12.48 13.80 7.95
CA PRO A 239 -12.15 14.11 6.55
C PRO A 239 -12.07 12.85 5.69
N ILE A 240 -12.95 12.75 4.68
CA ILE A 240 -13.06 11.58 3.81
C ILE A 240 -12.38 11.80 2.46
N LEU A 241 -11.59 10.82 2.01
CA LEU A 241 -11.12 10.67 0.64
C LEU A 241 -11.68 9.35 0.09
N HIS A 242 -12.80 9.44 -0.63
CA HIS A 242 -13.51 8.27 -1.15
C HIS A 242 -13.02 7.92 -2.56
N LEU A 243 -12.27 6.81 -2.65
CA LEU A 243 -11.70 6.28 -3.88
C LEU A 243 -12.57 5.10 -4.36
N ILE A 244 -13.75 5.46 -4.88
CA ILE A 244 -14.68 4.53 -5.52
C ILE A 244 -14.72 4.77 -7.03
N SER A 245 -14.67 3.70 -7.84
CA SER A 245 -14.73 3.85 -9.29
C SER A 245 -16.07 4.46 -9.73
N VAL A 246 -16.01 5.51 -10.56
CA VAL A 246 -17.17 6.13 -11.19
C VAL A 246 -16.91 6.30 -12.69
N PRO A 247 -17.74 5.73 -13.58
CA PRO A 247 -18.87 4.86 -13.29
C PRO A 247 -18.45 3.57 -12.57
N PHE A 248 -19.42 2.92 -11.92
CA PHE A 248 -19.21 1.61 -11.30
C PHE A 248 -18.80 0.59 -12.37
N PRO A 249 -18.03 -0.45 -12.02
CA PRO A 249 -17.71 -1.54 -12.94
C PRO A 249 -18.99 -2.13 -13.56
N PRO A 250 -18.98 -2.49 -14.86
CA PRO A 250 -20.16 -3.08 -15.50
C PRO A 250 -20.56 -4.45 -14.90
N THR A 251 -19.65 -5.07 -14.17
CA THR A 251 -19.81 -6.33 -13.43
C THR A 251 -20.37 -6.13 -12.01
N TRP A 252 -20.53 -4.89 -11.53
CA TRP A 252 -20.98 -4.62 -10.16
C TRP A 252 -22.31 -5.32 -9.84
N HIS A 253 -22.36 -5.99 -8.67
CA HIS A 253 -23.48 -6.83 -8.22
C HIS A 253 -23.93 -7.94 -9.20
N ARG A 254 -22.99 -8.47 -9.99
CA ARG A 254 -23.24 -9.58 -10.92
C ARG A 254 -22.20 -10.67 -10.71
N ALA A 255 -22.57 -11.92 -11.01
CA ALA A 255 -21.67 -13.07 -10.86
C ALA A 255 -20.39 -13.00 -11.74
N ASP A 256 -20.37 -12.09 -12.72
CA ASP A 256 -19.19 -11.79 -13.52
C ASP A 256 -18.21 -10.80 -12.85
N ASP A 257 -18.48 -10.29 -11.64
CA ASP A 257 -17.46 -9.64 -10.80
C ASP A 257 -16.52 -10.67 -10.18
N ASN A 258 -15.63 -11.19 -11.02
CA ASN A 258 -14.72 -12.27 -10.73
C ASN A 258 -13.32 -12.01 -11.32
N GLU A 259 -12.38 -12.91 -11.03
CA GLU A 259 -10.99 -12.75 -11.45
C GLU A 259 -10.79 -12.57 -12.97
N ALA A 260 -11.65 -13.20 -13.77
CA ALA A 260 -11.52 -13.17 -15.23
C ALA A 260 -11.80 -11.78 -15.82
N ASN A 261 -12.54 -10.92 -15.11
CA ASN A 261 -12.86 -9.56 -15.51
C ASN A 261 -11.98 -8.50 -14.82
N LEU A 262 -10.97 -8.92 -14.05
CA LEU A 262 -9.98 -8.01 -13.48
C LEU A 262 -8.96 -7.56 -14.53
N ASP A 263 -8.60 -6.29 -14.48
CA ASP A 263 -7.52 -5.71 -15.26
C ASP A 263 -6.28 -5.48 -14.37
N PHE A 264 -5.37 -6.46 -14.36
CA PHE A 264 -4.15 -6.40 -13.55
C PHE A 264 -3.23 -5.20 -13.85
N PRO A 265 -3.10 -4.68 -15.09
CA PRO A 265 -2.40 -3.43 -15.35
C PRO A 265 -2.99 -2.26 -14.55
N SER A 266 -4.32 -2.07 -14.57
CA SER A 266 -5.01 -1.02 -13.81
C SER A 266 -4.88 -1.23 -12.30
N ILE A 267 -5.02 -2.47 -11.82
CA ILE A 267 -4.79 -2.80 -10.40
C ILE A 267 -3.37 -2.42 -9.98
N THR A 268 -2.36 -2.81 -10.76
CA THR A 268 -0.95 -2.50 -10.49
C THR A 268 -0.72 -1.00 -10.44
N HIS A 269 -1.35 -0.26 -11.35
CA HIS A 269 -1.26 1.20 -11.41
C HIS A 269 -1.83 1.84 -10.13
N ILE A 270 -3.06 1.52 -9.75
CA ILE A 270 -3.71 2.05 -8.53
C ILE A 270 -2.92 1.66 -7.28
N ARG A 271 -2.48 0.41 -7.18
CA ARG A 271 -1.67 -0.11 -6.08
C ARG A 271 -0.37 0.69 -5.89
N ASN A 272 0.33 1.00 -6.98
CA ASN A 272 1.56 1.81 -6.93
C ASN A 272 1.29 3.26 -6.52
N ILE A 273 0.21 3.85 -7.04
CA ILE A 273 -0.20 5.21 -6.66
C ILE A 273 -0.50 5.29 -5.17
N MET A 274 -1.22 4.30 -4.62
CA MET A 274 -1.52 4.23 -3.20
C MET A 274 -0.26 4.08 -2.34
N LYS A 275 0.72 3.26 -2.76
CA LYS A 275 2.02 3.16 -2.06
C LYS A 275 2.74 4.50 -2.03
N VAL A 276 2.86 5.17 -3.17
CA VAL A 276 3.51 6.48 -3.24
C VAL A 276 2.77 7.50 -2.39
N PHE A 277 1.44 7.50 -2.42
CA PHE A 277 0.62 8.38 -1.59
C PHE A 277 0.87 8.17 -0.09
N VAL A 278 0.91 6.92 0.37
CA VAL A 278 1.21 6.59 1.77
C VAL A 278 2.62 7.02 2.14
N ILE A 279 3.61 6.77 1.27
CA ILE A 279 5.00 7.22 1.47
C ILE A 279 5.06 8.73 1.64
N GLU A 280 4.37 9.49 0.79
CA GLU A 280 4.39 10.95 0.83
C GLU A 280 3.64 11.52 2.03
N TYR A 281 2.46 10.98 2.34
CA TYR A 281 1.63 11.45 3.45
C TYR A 281 2.32 11.23 4.80
N LEU A 282 2.94 10.06 4.98
CA LEU A 282 3.62 9.70 6.23
C LEU A 282 5.09 10.12 6.27
N HIS A 283 5.58 10.81 5.23
CA HIS A 283 6.98 11.23 5.10
C HIS A 283 7.98 10.06 5.28
N LEU A 284 7.63 8.90 4.73
CA LEU A 284 8.48 7.71 4.80
C LEU A 284 9.78 7.94 4.03
N LYS A 285 10.91 7.53 4.62
CA LYS A 285 12.21 7.57 3.94
C LYS A 285 12.16 6.67 2.72
N GLN A 286 12.37 7.25 1.54
CA GLN A 286 12.54 6.47 0.31
C GLN A 286 13.91 5.80 0.34
N GLN A 287 13.94 4.48 0.16
CA GLN A 287 15.18 3.79 -0.12
C GLN A 287 15.40 3.79 -1.64
N THR A 288 16.42 4.53 -2.07
CA THR A 288 16.83 4.56 -3.48
C THR A 288 17.70 3.34 -3.79
N TYR A 289 17.17 2.38 -4.53
CA TYR A 289 17.97 1.27 -5.05
C TYR A 289 18.45 1.59 -6.46
N VAL A 290 19.78 1.71 -6.65
CA VAL A 290 20.38 1.82 -7.98
C VAL A 290 20.61 0.40 -8.53
N LYS A 291 19.80 -0.02 -9.50
CA LYS A 291 19.99 -1.31 -10.19
C LYS A 291 21.09 -1.19 -11.24
N LEU A 292 22.32 -1.55 -10.88
CA LEU A 292 23.42 -1.70 -11.84
C LEU A 292 23.28 -3.03 -12.59
N SER A 293 22.97 -2.95 -13.89
CA SER A 293 22.92 -4.14 -14.77
C SER A 293 24.24 -4.25 -15.53
N VAL A 294 25.05 -5.26 -15.22
CA VAL A 294 26.26 -5.57 -16.02
C VAL A 294 25.84 -6.41 -17.22
N LEU A 295 25.89 -5.82 -18.43
CA LEU A 295 25.79 -6.58 -19.67
C LEU A 295 27.00 -7.51 -19.78
N LYS A 296 26.78 -8.83 -19.89
CA LYS A 296 27.86 -9.80 -20.12
C LYS A 296 28.65 -9.39 -21.38
N PRO A 297 29.97 -9.23 -21.32
CA PRO A 297 30.75 -8.96 -22.51
C PRO A 297 30.90 -10.27 -23.30
N ASN A 298 30.42 -10.25 -24.55
CA ASN A 298 30.96 -11.16 -25.55
C ASN A 298 32.47 -10.95 -25.61
N ARG A 299 33.21 -12.06 -25.63
CA ARG A 299 34.67 -12.16 -25.51
C ARG A 299 35.40 -11.03 -26.27
N LYS A 300 35.92 -10.04 -25.54
CA LYS A 300 37.23 -9.38 -25.77
C LYS A 300 37.51 -8.42 -24.61
N LYS A 301 38.67 -8.65 -23.98
CA LYS A 301 39.34 -7.93 -22.88
C LYS A 301 38.80 -6.53 -22.54
N PHE A 302 38.36 -6.36 -21.29
CA PHE A 302 38.29 -5.06 -20.64
C PHE A 302 39.49 -4.92 -19.69
N ILE A 303 40.29 -3.86 -19.84
CA ILE A 303 41.31 -3.43 -18.88
C ILE A 303 40.73 -2.18 -18.21
N GLY A 304 40.23 -2.32 -16.98
CA GLY A 304 39.82 -1.20 -16.15
C GLY A 304 40.75 -1.10 -14.94
N ARG A 305 41.54 -0.03 -14.84
CA ARG A 305 42.26 0.34 -13.61
C ARG A 305 41.26 1.02 -12.69
N ILE A 306 41.01 0.45 -11.52
CA ILE A 306 40.44 1.21 -10.40
C ILE A 306 41.57 2.14 -9.92
N SER A 307 41.34 3.47 -9.95
CA SER A 307 42.31 4.43 -9.42
C SER A 307 42.51 4.19 -7.92
N ASN A 308 43.77 4.17 -7.47
CA ASN A 308 44.15 4.07 -6.06
C ASN A 308 43.56 5.20 -5.19
N ASP A 309 43.09 6.29 -5.81
CA ASP A 309 42.52 7.46 -5.12
C ASP A 309 41.16 7.15 -4.46
N ILE A 310 40.37 6.23 -5.04
CA ILE A 310 39.07 5.81 -4.48
C ILE A 310 39.29 5.00 -3.20
N LEU A 311 40.29 4.12 -3.19
CA LEU A 311 40.63 3.29 -2.03
C LEU A 311 41.19 4.13 -0.87
N GLY A 312 41.92 5.21 -1.17
CA GLY A 312 42.44 6.15 -0.17
C GLY A 312 41.33 6.96 0.51
N THR A 313 40.35 7.43 -0.26
CA THR A 313 39.27 8.29 0.24
C THR A 313 38.29 7.53 1.16
N MET A 314 38.03 6.25 0.88
CA MET A 314 37.19 5.40 1.73
C MET A 314 37.83 5.08 3.10
N LYS A 315 39.17 5.06 3.18
CA LYS A 315 39.88 4.87 4.46
C LYS A 315 39.83 6.11 5.35
N SER A 316 39.91 7.31 4.77
CA SER A 316 39.86 8.57 5.53
C SER A 316 38.47 8.93 6.07
N ALA A 317 37.40 8.36 5.50
CA ALA A 317 36.02 8.65 5.89
C ALA A 317 35.48 7.76 7.05
N GLY A 318 36.31 6.88 7.64
CA GLY A 318 35.93 6.07 8.81
C GLY A 318 34.85 5.00 8.56
N GLN A 319 34.53 4.68 7.30
CA GLN A 319 33.44 3.77 6.93
C GLN A 319 33.85 2.28 6.79
N LEU A 320 35.03 1.90 7.29
CA LEU A 320 35.46 0.50 7.35
C LEU A 320 35.66 0.10 8.82
N ARG A 321 34.79 -0.77 9.35
CA ARG A 321 35.07 -1.51 10.60
C ARG A 321 35.77 -2.82 10.27
N HIS A 322 36.86 -3.10 10.99
CA HIS A 322 37.76 -4.23 10.79
C HIS A 322 37.05 -5.60 10.87
N GLY A 323 37.02 -6.31 9.75
CA GLY A 323 36.91 -7.77 9.68
C GLY A 323 38.10 -8.29 8.88
N SER A 324 38.96 -9.07 9.54
CA SER A 324 40.24 -9.56 9.03
C SER A 324 40.04 -10.57 7.90
N PHE A 325 40.55 -10.30 6.70
CA PHE A 325 40.84 -11.35 5.71
C PHE A 325 42.26 -11.17 5.18
N GLY A 326 43.12 -12.13 5.54
CA GLY A 326 44.53 -12.17 5.17
C GLY A 326 44.73 -12.42 3.68
N VAL A 327 45.73 -11.76 3.10
CA VAL A 327 46.14 -11.92 1.71
C VAL A 327 46.99 -13.19 1.59
N SER A 328 46.51 -14.18 0.82
CA SER A 328 47.29 -15.33 0.38
C SER A 328 47.77 -15.11 -1.07
N SER A 329 49.07 -15.22 -1.29
CA SER A 329 49.77 -14.96 -2.54
C SER A 329 49.92 -16.21 -3.45
N LYS A 330 48.82 -16.94 -3.69
CA LYS A 330 48.75 -17.98 -4.74
C LYS A 330 47.38 -17.98 -5.43
N PRO A 331 47.32 -18.18 -6.77
CA PRO A 331 46.07 -18.14 -7.52
C PRO A 331 45.22 -19.36 -7.20
N GLN A 332 44.15 -19.18 -6.41
CA GLN A 332 43.09 -20.17 -6.30
C GLN A 332 42.08 -19.97 -7.43
N LYS A 333 41.84 -21.04 -8.21
CA LYS A 333 40.72 -21.13 -9.13
C LYS A 333 39.44 -21.25 -8.31
N TYR A 334 38.69 -20.16 -8.17
CA TYR A 334 37.30 -20.24 -7.72
C TYR A 334 36.42 -20.60 -8.91
N LYS A 335 35.64 -21.69 -8.78
CA LYS A 335 34.48 -21.95 -9.64
C LYS A 335 33.54 -20.76 -9.50
N ALA A 336 33.01 -20.29 -10.62
CA ALA A 336 32.04 -19.19 -10.66
C ALA A 336 30.85 -19.54 -9.77
N ASP A 337 30.76 -18.88 -8.62
CA ASP A 337 29.55 -18.83 -7.83
C ASP A 337 28.96 -17.41 -8.00
N SER A 338 27.71 -17.38 -8.40
CA SER A 338 26.96 -16.21 -8.80
C SER A 338 26.28 -15.57 -7.60
N SER A 339 27.05 -14.86 -6.78
CA SER A 339 26.50 -14.09 -5.66
C SER A 339 27.07 -12.66 -5.67
N ILE A 340 26.20 -11.71 -6.01
CA ILE A 340 26.46 -10.28 -5.86
C ILE A 340 25.99 -9.89 -4.46
N HIS A 341 26.90 -9.40 -3.63
CA HIS A 341 26.56 -8.75 -2.36
C HIS A 341 26.31 -7.26 -2.59
N VAL A 342 25.14 -6.77 -2.18
CA VAL A 342 24.78 -5.35 -2.18
C VAL A 342 25.25 -4.72 -0.87
N LEU A 343 26.10 -3.68 -0.95
CA LEU A 343 26.45 -2.83 0.19
C LEU A 343 25.73 -1.48 0.01
N GLY A 344 24.73 -1.23 0.85
CA GLY A 344 24.03 0.06 0.90
C GLY A 344 24.89 1.13 1.57
N ILE A 345 24.87 2.36 1.07
CA ILE A 345 25.52 3.52 1.68
C ILE A 345 24.53 4.70 1.71
N HIS A 346 24.48 5.38 2.87
CA HIS A 346 23.55 6.43 3.23
C HIS A 346 24.15 7.82 2.99
N ASN A 347 23.31 8.82 2.67
CA ASN A 347 23.57 10.28 2.61
C ASN A 347 24.56 10.78 1.53
N SER A 348 24.07 11.16 0.34
CA SER A 348 24.60 12.25 -0.50
C SER A 348 23.61 12.55 -1.65
N ASP A 349 23.54 13.80 -2.09
CA ASP A 349 22.70 14.25 -3.22
C ASP A 349 23.12 13.57 -4.53
N PHE A 350 22.21 12.83 -5.15
CA PHE A 350 22.43 12.21 -6.47
C PHE A 350 21.79 13.07 -7.57
N VAL A 351 22.56 13.40 -8.60
CA VAL A 351 22.04 13.98 -9.84
C VAL A 351 22.39 13.05 -11.00
N LEU A 352 21.39 12.40 -11.59
CA LEU A 352 21.55 11.61 -12.82
C LEU A 352 21.50 12.55 -14.03
N ARG A 353 22.56 12.57 -14.84
CA ARG A 353 22.54 13.20 -16.17
C ARG A 353 22.88 12.19 -17.26
N ARG A 354 22.06 12.19 -18.32
CA ARG A 354 22.30 11.42 -19.55
C ARG A 354 23.20 12.26 -20.46
N ILE A 355 24.44 11.83 -20.68
CA ILE A 355 25.31 12.41 -21.71
C ILE A 355 25.34 11.41 -22.87
N GLY A 356 24.61 11.74 -23.94
CA GLY A 356 24.57 10.93 -25.16
C GLY A 356 25.71 11.30 -26.09
N VAL A 357 26.39 10.28 -26.64
CA VAL A 357 27.18 10.42 -27.86
C VAL A 357 26.82 9.26 -28.79
N ASP A 358 26.63 9.58 -30.06
CA ASP A 358 26.07 8.69 -31.08
C ASP A 358 26.86 7.39 -31.24
N ASN A 359 26.11 6.30 -31.39
CA ASN A 359 26.52 4.95 -31.82
C ASN A 359 27.30 4.04 -30.84
N VAL A 360 27.44 4.37 -29.56
CA VAL A 360 27.74 3.38 -28.50
C VAL A 360 26.90 3.69 -27.25
N LYS A 361 26.06 2.75 -26.81
CA LYS A 361 25.30 2.88 -25.55
C LYS A 361 26.21 2.60 -24.35
N ILE A 362 26.98 3.61 -23.93
CA ILE A 362 27.65 3.61 -22.62
C ILE A 362 26.79 4.42 -21.66
N LEU A 363 26.38 3.82 -20.55
CA LEU A 363 25.81 4.56 -19.42
C LEU A 363 26.98 4.95 -18.51
N VAL A 364 27.30 6.24 -18.49
CA VAL A 364 28.27 6.82 -17.56
C VAL A 364 27.48 7.39 -16.40
N ILE A 365 27.83 7.00 -15.17
CA ILE A 365 27.13 7.44 -13.96
C ILE A 365 28.07 8.39 -13.23
N GLU A 366 27.80 9.68 -13.34
CA GLU A 366 28.50 10.67 -12.54
C GLU A 366 27.93 10.68 -11.12
N ILE A 367 28.78 10.46 -10.12
CA ILE A 367 28.44 10.51 -8.70
C ILE A 367 29.15 11.72 -8.10
N THR A 368 28.40 12.59 -7.43
CA THR A 368 28.97 13.70 -6.65
C THR A 368 28.96 13.34 -5.17
N ILE A 369 30.14 13.35 -4.54
CA ILE A 369 30.28 13.15 -3.09
C ILE A 369 31.06 14.34 -2.54
N ASN A 370 30.49 15.07 -1.58
CA ASN A 370 31.11 16.24 -0.94
C ASN A 370 31.66 17.28 -1.95
N ASN A 371 30.83 17.67 -2.93
CA ASN A 371 31.19 18.62 -4.00
C ASN A 371 32.37 18.21 -4.90
N LYS A 372 32.70 16.92 -4.97
CA LYS A 372 33.62 16.35 -5.96
C LYS A 372 32.91 15.35 -6.84
N ASN A 373 33.17 15.44 -8.15
CA ASN A 373 32.54 14.59 -9.15
C ASN A 373 33.41 13.39 -9.49
N PHE A 374 32.76 12.25 -9.68
CA PHE A 374 33.36 10.98 -10.06
C PHE A 374 32.57 10.42 -11.25
N ILE A 375 33.24 10.06 -12.34
CA ILE A 375 32.64 9.63 -13.61
C ILE A 375 32.71 8.10 -13.76
#